data_AF-A0A973BCK8-F1
#
_entry.id   AF-A0A973BCK8-F1
#
_cell.length_a   1.000
_cell.length_b   1.000
_cell.length_c   1.000
_cell.angle_alpha   90.00
_cell.angle_beta   90.00
_cell.angle_gamma   90.00
#
_symmetry.space_group_name_H-M   'P 1'
#
loop_
_entity.id
_entity.type
_entity.pdbx_description
1 polymer ?
#
loop_
_entity_poly.entity_id
_entity_poly.type
_entity_poly.pdbx_seq_one_letter_code
_entity_poly.pdbx_strand_id
1 'polypeptide(L)' 'ALYDRIVAKGKSKKLALIAVCNKLLKQAFAVVKNGLPYDEQYKSKLVNN' A
#
# COMPACT_ATOMS: atom_id res chain seq x y z
N ALA A 1 -8.12 -4.70 -8.92
CA ALA A 1 -6.91 -4.45 -8.10
C ALA A 1 -6.84 -2.98 -7.61
N LEU A 2 -5.83 -2.59 -6.81
CA LEU A 2 -5.68 -1.19 -6.31
C LEU A 2 -5.50 -0.19 -7.46
N TYR A 3 -4.70 -0.53 -8.46
CA TYR A 3 -4.50 0.26 -9.67
C TYR A 3 -5.84 0.59 -10.34
N ASP A 4 -6.65 -0.42 -10.66
CA ASP A 4 -7.94 -0.24 -11.32
C ASP A 4 -8.89 0.63 -10.50
N ARG A 5 -8.88 0.49 -9.16
CA ARG A 5 -9.69 1.34 -8.28
C ARG A 5 -9.26 2.81 -8.34
N ILE A 6 -7.97 3.10 -8.50
CA ILE A 6 -7.47 4.46 -8.62
C ILE A 6 -7.82 5.05 -9.99
N VAL A 7 -7.65 4.25 -11.06
CA VAL A 7 -8.01 4.65 -12.43
C VAL A 7 -9.52 4.86 -12.58
N ALA A 8 -10.35 3.98 -12.00
CA ALA A 8 -11.81 4.11 -12.00
C ALA A 8 -12.30 5.38 -11.29
N LYS A 9 -11.50 5.95 -10.39
CA LYS A 9 -11.76 7.27 -9.76
C LYS A 9 -11.32 8.45 -10.64
N GLY A 10 -11.01 8.23 -11.91
CA GLY A 10 -10.61 9.26 -12.87
C GLY A 10 -9.18 9.78 -12.68
N LYS A 11 -8.33 9.08 -11.92
CA LYS A 11 -6.93 9.49 -11.73
C LYS A 11 -6.05 9.04 -12.90
N SER A 12 -4.99 9.79 -13.18
CA SER A 12 -4.05 9.46 -14.25
C SER A 12 -3.34 8.13 -13.99
N LYS A 13 -3.08 7.36 -15.05
CA LYS A 13 -2.42 6.05 -14.97
C LYS A 13 -1.05 6.11 -14.32
N LYS A 14 -0.28 7.18 -14.60
CA LYS A 14 1.04 7.41 -13.98
C LYS A 14 0.93 7.58 -12.46
N LEU A 15 -0.04 8.37 -12.00
CA LEU A 15 -0.29 8.54 -10.57
C LEU A 15 -0.72 7.23 -9.91
N ALA A 16 -1.58 6.45 -10.59
CA ALA A 16 -2.00 5.14 -10.10
C ALA A 16 -0.83 4.17 -9.93
N LEU A 17 0.10 4.11 -10.90
CA LEU A 17 1.32 3.30 -10.79
C LEU A 17 2.20 3.74 -9.62
N ILE A 18 2.49 5.03 -9.50
CA ILE A 18 3.33 5.57 -8.40
C ILE A 18 2.69 5.27 -7.04
N ALA A 19 1.37 5.41 -6.91
CA ALA A 19 0.66 5.11 -5.68
C ALA A 19 0.76 3.62 -5.29
N VAL A 20 0.66 2.71 -6.27
CA VAL A 20 0.84 1.27 -6.05
C VAL A 20 2.28 0.97 -5.62
N CYS A 21 3.29 1.48 -6.33
CA CYS A 21 4.69 1.28 -5.98
C CYS A 21 5.02 1.79 -4.57
N ASN A 22 4.56 2.99 -4.22
CA ASN A 22 4.76 3.57 -2.89
C ASN A 22 4.14 2.71 -1.78
N LYS A 23 2.97 2.10 -2.05
CA LYS A 23 2.33 1.19 -1.09
C LYS A 23 3.17 -0.07 -0.86
N LEU A 24 3.65 -0.71 -1.93
CA LEU A 24 4.47 -1.93 -1.85
C LEU A 24 5.80 -1.68 -1.12
N LEU A 25 6.48 -0.57 -1.44
CA LEU A 25 7.72 -0.19 -0.78
C LEU A 25 7.54 -0.03 0.73
N LYS A 26 6.48 0.68 1.16
CA LYS A 26 6.18 0.83 2.59
C LYS A 26 5.88 -0.49 3.28
N GLN A 27 5.21 -1.42 2.60
CA GLN A 27 4.96 -2.76 3.14
C GLN A 27 6.26 -3.54 3.31
N ALA A 28 7.14 -3.53 2.30
CA ALA A 28 8.45 -4.19 2.38
C ALA A 28 9.31 -3.63 3.52
N PHE A 29 9.41 -2.31 3.63
CA PHE A 29 10.14 -1.68 4.73
C PHE A 29 9.51 -1.95 6.10
N ALA A 30 8.18 -2.04 6.21
CA ALA A 30 7.52 -2.38 7.46
C ALA A 30 7.83 -3.81 7.92
N VAL A 31 7.88 -4.77 7.00
CA VAL A 31 8.27 -6.16 7.29
C VAL A 31 9.70 -6.21 7.82
N VAL A 32 10.63 -5.58 7.10
CA VAL A 32 12.05 -5.53 7.50
C VAL A 32 12.22 -4.83 8.86
N LYS A 33 11.54 -3.70 9.09
CA LYS A 33 11.67 -2.92 10.31
C LYS A 33 11.15 -3.65 11.56
N ASN A 34 10.04 -4.38 11.44
CA ASN A 34 9.43 -5.05 12.59
C ASN A 34 9.94 -6.49 12.79
N GLY A 35 10.67 -7.06 11.82
CA GLY A 35 11.17 -8.43 11.88
C GLY A 35 10.06 -9.50 11.87
N LEU A 36 8.84 -9.12 11.47
CA LEU A 36 7.69 -10.01 11.43
C LEU A 36 7.50 -10.55 10.00
N PRO A 37 7.12 -11.83 9.82
CA PRO A 37 6.75 -12.36 8.51
C PRO A 37 5.61 -11.56 7.88
N TYR A 38 5.58 -11.54 6.54
CA TYR A 38 4.47 -10.95 5.80
C TYR A 38 3.17 -11.70 6.11
N ASP A 39 2.12 -10.94 6.43
CA ASP A 39 0.77 -11.45 6.64
C ASP A 39 -0.20 -10.70 5.70
N GLU A 40 -0.83 -11.44 4.80
CA GLU A 40 -1.79 -10.90 3.83
C GLU A 40 -3.05 -10.33 4.52
N GLN A 41 -3.44 -10.89 5.66
CA GLN A 41 -4.62 -10.48 6.43
C GLN A 41 -4.30 -9.34 7.42
N TYR A 42 -3.05 -8.88 7.48
CA TYR A 42 -2.63 -7.81 8.37
C TYR A 42 -3.38 -6.50 8.07
N LYS A 43 -4.08 -5.98 9.09
CA LYS A 43 -4.77 -4.68 9.04
C LYS A 43 -4.11 -3.72 10.02
N SER A 44 -3.53 -2.64 9.52
CA SER A 44 -2.99 -1.58 10.38
C SER A 44 -4.11 -0.98 11.22
N LYS A 45 -3.94 -0.94 12.54
CA LYS A 45 -4.84 -0.20 13.42
C LYS A 45 -4.55 1.30 13.25
N LEU A 46 -5.58 2.09 12.98
CA LEU A 46 -5.45 3.55 13.01
C LEU A 46 -5.22 3.96 14.47
N VAL A 47 -4.08 4.59 14.74
CA VAL A 47 -3.82 5.26 16.01
C VAL A 47 -4.46 6.65 15.93
N ASN A 48 -5.47 6.90 16.76
CA ASN A 48 -5.95 8.26 17.01
C ASN A 48 -5.03 8.89 18.06
N ASN A 49 -4.45 10.04 17.73
CA ASN A 49 -3.74 10.89 18.69
C ASN A 49 -4.72 11.74 19.49
#